data_AF-A0AAV1T0T5-F1
#
_entry.id   AF-A0AAV1T0T5-F1
#
_cell.length_a   1.000
_cell.length_b   1.000
_cell.length_c   1.000
_cell.angle_alpha   90.00
_cell.angle_beta   90.00
_cell.angle_gamma   90.00
#
_symmetry.space_group_name_H-M   'P 1'
#
loop_
_entity.id
_entity.type
_entity.pdbx_description
1 polymer ?
#
loop_
_entity_poly.entity_id
_entity_poly.type
_entity_poly.pdbx_seq_one_letter_code
_entity_poly.pdbx_strand_id
1 'polypeptide(L)'
;MKRSRDEASKVLGERMLQGWTMLGVSCPVEECYTPLVCNRQSNKMFCVRCNQYVLTEDELKQQQAEQKNAEEVAAIEKDQAETEARVEKERRRYVEQQFRLEEQAKQAGRMQELDHASEEAGCGIAPRGAAKRKIDMTAVQSSSDSDADVNAVRRQTLAALYQKMEALTNSLSPTDHSERLVSVARAVREIAEATQLLKQ
;
A
#
# COMPACT_ATOMS: atom_id res chain seq x y z
N MET A 1 8.85 40.18 -27.55
CA MET A 1 9.60 41.02 -28.53
C MET A 1 10.48 40.11 -29.37
N LYS A 2 10.45 40.23 -30.71
CA LYS A 2 11.33 39.45 -31.61
C LYS A 2 12.69 40.15 -31.72
N ARG A 3 13.80 39.41 -31.67
CA ARG A 3 15.15 39.97 -31.94
C ARG A 3 15.26 40.43 -33.40
N SER A 4 16.13 41.40 -33.69
CA SER A 4 16.50 41.75 -35.07
C SER A 4 17.19 40.55 -35.75
N ARG A 5 17.21 40.54 -37.08
CA ARG A 5 17.83 39.44 -37.85
C ARG A 5 19.32 39.31 -37.54
N ASP A 6 20.03 40.43 -37.45
CA ASP A 6 21.47 40.45 -37.18
C ASP A 6 21.80 39.94 -35.77
N GLU A 7 21.00 40.35 -34.78
CA GLU A 7 21.16 39.87 -33.41
C GLU A 7 20.83 38.39 -33.30
N ALA A 8 19.79 37.91 -34.02
CA ALA A 8 19.46 36.50 -34.06
C ALA A 8 20.59 35.67 -34.66
N SER A 9 21.24 36.13 -35.74
CA SER A 9 22.40 35.47 -36.36
C SER A 9 23.60 35.42 -35.42
N LYS A 10 23.86 36.50 -34.68
CA LYS A 10 24.94 36.55 -33.69
C LYS A 10 24.74 35.54 -32.56
N VAL A 11 23.56 35.53 -31.95
CA VAL A 11 23.22 34.59 -30.87
C VAL A 11 23.18 33.16 -31.39
N LEU A 12 22.72 32.93 -32.62
CA LEU A 12 22.70 31.61 -33.25
C LEU A 12 24.12 31.05 -33.36
N GLY A 13 25.07 31.86 -33.85
CA GLY A 13 26.48 31.48 -33.90
C GLY A 13 27.06 31.18 -32.52
N GLU A 14 26.73 32.00 -31.52
CA GLU A 14 27.16 31.78 -30.13
C GLU A 14 26.64 30.46 -29.56
N ARG A 15 25.36 30.11 -29.81
CA ARG A 15 24.80 28.81 -29.39
C ARG A 15 25.45 27.64 -30.10
N MET A 16 25.76 27.77 -31.39
CA MET A 16 26.49 26.72 -32.11
C MET A 16 27.90 26.50 -31.53
N LEU A 17 28.60 27.57 -31.14
CA LEU A 17 29.88 27.47 -30.44
C LEU A 17 29.76 26.80 -29.06
N GLN A 18 28.62 26.94 -28.40
CA GLN A 18 28.28 26.23 -27.16
C GLN A 18 27.88 24.75 -27.40
N GLY A 19 27.99 24.25 -28.64
CA GLY A 19 27.67 22.86 -28.97
C GLY A 19 26.18 22.59 -29.21
N TRP A 20 25.38 23.62 -29.47
CA TRP A 20 23.98 23.44 -29.88
C TRP A 20 23.91 23.01 -31.35
N THR A 21 22.92 22.20 -31.68
CA THR A 21 22.72 21.70 -33.04
C THR A 21 21.57 22.44 -33.71
N MET A 22 21.80 22.92 -34.93
CA MET A 22 20.73 23.50 -35.75
C MET A 22 19.88 22.39 -36.35
N LEU A 23 18.56 22.50 -36.18
CA LEU A 23 17.58 21.60 -36.75
C LEU A 23 17.19 22.07 -38.15
N GLY A 24 16.90 21.13 -39.06
CA GLY A 24 16.38 21.42 -40.40
C GLY A 24 14.92 21.90 -40.42
N VAL A 25 14.41 22.41 -39.29
CA VAL A 25 13.03 22.83 -39.10
C VAL A 25 13.01 24.33 -38.75
N SER A 26 12.15 25.07 -39.44
CA SER A 26 11.95 26.50 -39.19
C SER A 26 10.92 26.75 -38.08
N CYS A 27 11.07 27.88 -37.38
CA CYS A 27 10.10 28.32 -36.39
C CYS A 27 8.68 28.49 -36.99
N PRO A 28 7.62 27.97 -36.35
CA PRO A 28 6.23 28.05 -36.84
C PRO A 28 5.59 29.43 -36.65
N VAL A 29 6.28 30.37 -35.99
CA VAL A 29 5.77 31.72 -35.78
C VAL A 29 5.81 32.50 -37.09
N GLU A 30 4.67 33.08 -37.46
CA GLU A 30 4.52 33.97 -38.62
C GLU A 30 5.64 35.02 -38.66
N GLU A 31 6.22 35.22 -39.85
CA GLU A 31 7.32 36.13 -40.15
C GLU A 31 8.68 35.82 -39.48
N CYS A 32 8.80 34.74 -38.70
CA CYS A 32 10.05 34.40 -38.02
C CYS A 32 11.00 33.61 -38.93
N TYR A 33 10.52 32.46 -39.43
CA TYR A 33 11.20 31.48 -40.30
C TYR A 33 12.66 31.15 -39.94
N THR A 34 13.07 31.43 -38.70
CA THR A 34 14.44 31.19 -38.23
C THR A 34 14.59 29.72 -37.91
N PRO A 35 15.70 29.06 -38.30
CA PRO A 35 15.93 27.65 -37.97
C PRO A 35 15.96 27.45 -36.47
N LEU A 36 15.37 26.35 -36.01
CA LEU A 36 15.39 25.96 -34.60
C LEU A 36 16.75 25.38 -34.24
N VAL A 37 17.14 25.52 -32.99
CA VAL A 37 18.33 24.88 -32.42
C VAL A 37 17.93 24.00 -31.25
N CYS A 38 18.62 22.89 -31.05
CA CYS A 38 18.48 22.05 -29.87
C CYS A 38 19.78 22.01 -29.07
N ASN A 39 19.63 21.90 -27.75
CA ASN A 39 20.75 21.62 -26.87
C ASN A 39 20.88 20.11 -26.70
N ARG A 40 22.10 19.58 -26.76
CA ARG A 40 22.40 18.16 -26.56
C ARG A 40 21.96 17.60 -25.19
N GLN A 41 21.91 18.45 -24.15
CA GLN A 41 21.54 18.01 -22.80
C GLN A 41 20.03 17.93 -22.59
N SER A 42 19.29 18.93 -23.06
CA SER A 42 17.84 19.01 -22.83
C SER A 42 17.00 18.48 -23.98
N ASN A 43 17.59 18.35 -25.18
CA ASN A 43 16.91 17.99 -26.44
C ASN A 43 15.66 18.85 -26.74
N LYS A 44 15.57 20.05 -26.16
CA LYS A 44 14.43 20.96 -26.39
C LYS A 44 14.72 21.85 -27.60
N MET A 45 13.73 21.98 -28.48
CA MET A 45 13.84 22.87 -29.64
C MET A 45 13.65 24.33 -29.20
N PHE A 46 14.51 25.21 -29.68
CA PHE A 46 14.54 26.62 -29.28
C PHE A 46 14.69 27.53 -30.49
N CYS A 47 13.87 28.59 -30.53
CA CYS A 47 14.00 29.64 -31.53
C CYS A 47 14.83 30.81 -30.98
N VAL A 48 15.96 31.09 -31.60
CA VAL A 48 16.85 32.19 -31.20
C VAL A 48 16.21 33.57 -31.42
N ARG A 49 15.39 33.74 -32.45
CA ARG A 49 14.78 35.04 -32.77
C ARG A 49 13.59 35.37 -31.87
N CYS A 50 12.72 34.39 -31.61
CA CYS A 50 11.58 34.53 -30.71
C CYS A 50 11.94 34.38 -29.23
N ASN A 51 13.13 33.85 -28.94
CA ASN A 51 13.60 33.50 -27.59
C ASN A 51 12.62 32.57 -26.86
N GLN A 52 12.04 31.62 -27.61
CA GLN A 52 10.96 30.75 -27.15
C GLN A 52 11.29 29.29 -27.47
N TYR A 53 10.97 28.39 -26.56
CA TYR A 53 11.02 26.95 -26.81
C TYR A 53 9.82 26.53 -27.64
N VAL A 54 10.07 25.71 -28.66
CA VAL A 54 9.04 25.10 -29.49
C VAL A 54 8.90 23.65 -29.04
N LEU A 55 7.67 23.24 -28.76
CA LEU A 55 7.33 21.87 -28.44
C LEU A 55 6.53 21.31 -29.60
N THR A 56 6.78 20.05 -29.91
CA THR A 56 5.95 19.29 -30.86
C THR A 56 4.61 18.94 -30.21
N GLU A 57 3.60 18.64 -31.03
CA GLU A 57 2.29 18.22 -30.53
C GLU A 57 2.39 16.95 -29.66
N ASP A 58 3.34 16.06 -29.98
CA ASP A 58 3.57 14.83 -29.25
C ASP A 58 4.19 15.09 -27.87
N GLU A 59 5.16 16.00 -27.77
CA GLU A 59 5.73 16.42 -26.48
C GLU A 59 4.69 17.12 -25.60
N LEU A 60 3.79 17.90 -26.19
CA LEU A 60 2.71 18.54 -25.44
C LEU A 60 1.71 17.51 -24.90
N LYS A 61 1.34 16.51 -25.71
CA LYS A 61 0.47 15.40 -25.27
C LYS A 61 1.12 14.60 -24.14
N GLN A 62 2.42 14.31 -24.24
CA GLN A 62 3.16 13.61 -23.19
C GLN A 62 3.17 14.42 -21.89
N GLN A 63 3.50 15.71 -21.93
CA GLN A 63 3.46 16.57 -20.74
C GLN A 63 2.07 16.65 -20.12
N GLN A 64 1.01 16.73 -20.93
CA GLN A 64 -0.36 16.73 -20.43
C GLN A 64 -0.75 15.38 -19.82
N ALA A 65 -0.33 14.27 -20.42
CA ALA A 65 -0.56 12.94 -19.87
C ALA A 65 0.16 12.74 -18.53
N GLU A 66 1.41 13.18 -18.44
CA GLU A 66 2.20 13.15 -17.21
C GLU A 66 1.57 14.03 -16.12
N GLN A 67 1.13 15.24 -16.45
CA GLN A 67 0.44 16.13 -15.50
C GLN A 67 -0.87 15.52 -15.01
N LYS A 68 -1.69 14.95 -15.91
CA LYS A 68 -2.94 14.29 -15.53
C LYS A 68 -2.70 13.06 -14.64
N ASN A 69 -1.69 12.25 -14.98
CA ASN A 69 -1.33 11.09 -14.18
C ASN A 69 -0.83 11.51 -12.79
N ALA A 70 0.02 12.53 -12.70
CA ALA A 70 0.50 13.06 -11.43
C ALA A 70 -0.64 13.62 -10.56
N GLU A 71 -1.60 14.33 -11.16
CA GLU A 71 -2.78 14.83 -10.45
C GLU A 71 -3.67 13.69 -9.96
N GLU A 72 -3.88 12.66 -10.79
CA GLU A 72 -4.65 11.46 -10.43
C GLU A 72 -3.98 10.67 -9.30
N VAL A 73 -2.66 10.46 -9.36
CA VAL A 73 -1.89 9.81 -8.29
C VAL A 73 -1.97 10.62 -6.99
N ALA A 74 -1.80 11.94 -7.05
CA ALA A 74 -1.90 12.80 -5.88
C ALA A 74 -3.32 12.79 -5.25
N ALA A 75 -4.37 12.69 -6.08
CA ALA A 75 -5.74 12.55 -5.59
C ALA A 75 -5.97 11.22 -4.87
N ILE A 76 -5.45 10.11 -5.41
CA ILE A 76 -5.55 8.78 -4.80
C ILE A 76 -4.77 8.73 -3.47
N GLU A 77 -3.54 9.25 -3.44
CA GLU A 77 -2.73 9.30 -2.21
C GLU A 77 -3.41 10.12 -1.10
N LYS A 78 -4.05 11.24 -1.47
CA LYS A 78 -4.79 12.06 -0.53
C LYS A 78 -6.01 11.32 0.03
N ASP A 79 -6.80 10.66 -0.83
CA ASP A 79 -7.96 9.88 -0.38
C ASP A 79 -7.53 8.72 0.53
N GLN A 80 -6.46 8.01 0.19
CA GLN A 80 -5.87 6.97 1.04
C GLN A 80 -5.46 7.53 2.40
N ALA A 81 -4.72 8.64 2.45
CA ALA A 81 -4.32 9.28 3.71
C ALA A 81 -5.53 9.74 4.55
N GLU A 82 -6.59 10.26 3.92
CA GLU A 82 -7.82 10.65 4.60
C GLU A 82 -8.57 9.43 5.18
N THR A 83 -8.66 8.33 4.42
CA THR A 83 -9.28 7.08 4.91
C THR A 83 -8.50 6.48 6.08
N GLU A 84 -7.17 6.44 5.99
CA GLU A 84 -6.29 5.96 7.06
C GLU A 84 -6.42 6.83 8.32
N ALA A 85 -6.44 8.16 8.17
CA ALA A 85 -6.65 9.07 9.28
C ALA A 85 -8.03 8.88 9.94
N ARG A 86 -9.07 8.60 9.16
CA ARG A 86 -10.41 8.29 9.68
C ARG A 86 -10.41 7.01 10.51
N VAL A 87 -9.80 5.94 9.99
CA VAL A 87 -9.69 4.65 10.68
C VAL A 87 -8.88 4.79 11.97
N GLU A 88 -7.76 5.51 11.94
CA GLU A 88 -6.94 5.73 13.13
C GLU A 88 -7.68 6.54 14.21
N LYS A 89 -8.49 7.53 13.81
CA LYS A 89 -9.32 8.29 14.73
C LYS A 89 -10.40 7.43 15.38
N GLU A 90 -11.03 6.53 14.62
CA GLU A 90 -11.99 5.56 15.16
C GLU A 90 -11.33 4.59 16.14
N ARG A 91 -10.15 4.07 15.81
CA ARG A 91 -9.36 3.21 16.70
C ARG A 91 -9.04 3.91 18.03
N ARG A 92 -8.61 5.18 17.99
CA ARG A 92 -8.34 5.97 19.21
C ARG A 92 -9.59 6.13 20.08
N ARG A 93 -10.75 6.41 19.48
CA ARG A 93 -12.02 6.50 20.21
C ARG A 93 -12.41 5.19 20.87
N TYR A 94 -12.22 4.08 20.16
CA TYR A 94 -12.51 2.76 20.70
C TYR A 94 -11.64 2.43 21.91
N VAL A 95 -10.32 2.68 21.81
CA VAL A 95 -9.38 2.48 22.94
C VAL A 95 -9.74 3.35 24.14
N GLU A 96 -10.07 4.62 23.91
CA GLU A 96 -10.50 5.53 24.99
C GLU A 96 -11.79 5.06 25.67
N GLN A 97 -12.76 4.58 24.88
CA GLN A 97 -14.03 4.06 25.40
C GLN A 97 -13.82 2.78 26.23
N GLN A 98 -12.95 1.87 25.78
CA GLN A 98 -12.58 0.66 26.52
C GLN A 98 -11.97 1.01 27.87
N PHE A 99 -10.99 1.92 27.90
CA PHE A 99 -10.35 2.33 29.15
C PHE A 99 -11.36 2.93 30.14
N ARG A 100 -12.29 3.76 29.66
CA ARG A 100 -13.35 4.35 30.47
C ARG A 100 -14.26 3.30 31.10
N LEU A 101 -14.65 2.28 30.34
CA LEU A 101 -15.50 1.19 30.84
C LEU A 101 -14.75 0.31 31.84
N GLU A 102 -13.47 0.03 31.60
CA GLU A 102 -12.63 -0.74 32.52
C GLU A 102 -12.47 -0.02 33.88
N GLU A 103 -12.27 1.30 33.85
CA GLU A 103 -12.19 2.11 35.08
C GLU A 103 -13.53 2.13 35.83
N GLN A 104 -14.67 2.24 35.14
CA GLN A 104 -15.99 2.11 35.77
C GLN A 104 -16.20 0.73 36.39
N ALA A 105 -15.80 -0.34 35.72
CA ALA A 105 -15.89 -1.71 36.23
C ALA A 105 -15.01 -1.92 37.47
N LYS A 106 -13.77 -1.40 37.47
CA LYS A 106 -12.89 -1.42 38.64
C LYS A 106 -13.49 -0.64 39.82
N GLN A 107 -14.10 0.52 39.57
CA GLN A 107 -14.76 1.30 40.61
C GLN A 107 -15.99 0.57 41.18
N ALA A 108 -16.81 -0.03 40.32
CA ALA A 108 -17.96 -0.84 40.73
C ALA A 108 -17.54 -2.09 41.54
N GLY A 109 -16.46 -2.76 41.12
CA GLY A 109 -15.88 -3.87 41.88
C GLY A 109 -15.41 -3.45 43.27
N ARG A 110 -14.70 -2.32 43.39
CA ARG A 110 -14.31 -1.75 44.70
C ARG A 110 -15.52 -1.39 45.58
N MET A 111 -16.60 -0.89 44.99
CA MET A 111 -17.83 -0.56 45.72
C MET A 111 -18.52 -1.83 46.24
N GLN A 112 -18.63 -2.87 45.39
CA GLN A 112 -19.16 -4.16 45.79
C GLN A 112 -18.32 -4.81 46.89
N GLU A 113 -16.99 -4.75 46.83
CA GLU A 113 -16.11 -5.29 47.89
C GLU A 113 -16.38 -4.64 49.26
N LEU A 114 -16.66 -3.33 49.30
CA LEU A 114 -17.02 -2.62 50.53
C LEU A 114 -18.40 -3.02 51.03
N ASP A 115 -19.38 -3.21 50.14
CA ASP A 115 -20.72 -3.68 50.49
C ASP A 115 -20.69 -5.12 51.04
N HIS A 116 -19.98 -6.05 50.38
CA HIS A 116 -19.82 -7.43 50.85
C HIS A 116 -19.07 -7.51 52.19
N ALA A 117 -18.06 -6.65 52.42
CA ALA A 117 -17.37 -6.56 53.71
C ALA A 117 -18.26 -6.02 54.84
N SER A 118 -19.27 -5.20 54.53
CA SER A 118 -20.26 -4.71 55.50
C SER A 118 -21.35 -5.74 55.82
N GLU A 119 -21.73 -6.58 54.86
CA GLU A 119 -22.69 -7.68 55.05
C GLU A 119 -22.08 -8.85 55.84
N GLU A 120 -20.79 -9.16 55.68
CA GLU A 120 -20.10 -10.19 56.49
C GLU A 120 -19.92 -9.78 57.97
N ALA A 121 -19.98 -8.49 58.31
CA ALA A 121 -20.07 -8.02 59.69
C ALA A 121 -21.50 -8.13 60.28
N GLY A 122 -22.49 -8.50 59.46
CA GLY A 122 -23.91 -8.36 59.72
C GLY A 122 -24.75 -9.64 59.72
N CYS A 123 -24.19 -10.86 59.79
CA CYS A 123 -25.00 -12.04 60.19
C CYS A 123 -24.15 -13.27 60.53
N GLY A 124 -24.14 -13.65 61.81
CA GLY A 124 -23.80 -15.02 62.19
C GLY A 124 -24.97 -15.96 61.92
N ILE A 125 -24.69 -17.08 61.24
CA ILE A 125 -25.18 -18.47 61.46
C ILE A 125 -24.92 -19.29 60.17
N ALA A 126 -24.13 -20.37 60.28
CA ALA A 126 -23.88 -21.36 59.21
C ALA A 126 -25.04 -22.36 59.07
N PRO A 127 -25.14 -23.15 57.96
CA PRO A 127 -24.41 -24.43 57.94
C PRO A 127 -23.92 -24.96 56.56
N ARG A 128 -22.79 -25.68 56.69
CA ARG A 128 -22.18 -26.83 55.95
C ARG A 128 -22.96 -27.50 54.80
N GLY A 129 -22.23 -27.81 53.71
CA GLY A 129 -22.61 -28.85 52.73
C GLY A 129 -21.58 -29.20 51.63
N ALA A 130 -20.76 -30.22 51.92
CA ALA A 130 -20.26 -31.31 51.05
C ALA A 130 -19.69 -31.06 49.62
N ALA A 131 -18.35 -31.11 49.50
CA ALA A 131 -17.63 -31.37 48.26
C ALA A 131 -17.61 -32.87 47.87
N LYS A 132 -17.83 -33.20 46.59
CA LYS A 132 -17.50 -34.51 46.01
C LYS A 132 -16.61 -34.33 44.78
N ARG A 133 -15.35 -34.74 44.90
CA ARG A 133 -14.47 -35.05 43.75
C ARG A 133 -14.88 -36.42 43.20
N LYS A 134 -14.99 -36.52 41.87
CA LYS A 134 -15.09 -37.81 41.16
C LYS A 134 -13.94 -37.85 40.15
N ILE A 135 -13.06 -38.82 40.34
CA ILE A 135 -11.99 -39.19 39.43
C ILE A 135 -12.47 -40.42 38.65
N ASP A 136 -11.96 -40.53 37.44
CA ASP A 136 -11.73 -41.74 36.64
C ASP A 136 -12.78 -42.17 35.61
N MET A 137 -12.37 -42.23 34.34
CA MET A 137 -12.15 -43.52 33.64
C MET A 137 -11.69 -43.28 32.20
N THR A 138 -10.47 -43.75 31.92
CA THR A 138 -9.98 -44.15 30.62
C THR A 138 -10.88 -45.21 29.99
N ALA A 139 -11.36 -44.98 28.77
CA ALA A 139 -11.95 -46.00 27.91
C ALA A 139 -11.77 -45.64 26.43
N VAL A 140 -10.73 -46.23 25.84
CA VAL A 140 -10.72 -46.91 24.53
C VAL A 140 -11.86 -46.51 23.57
N GLN A 141 -11.52 -45.74 22.53
CA GLN A 141 -12.17 -45.84 21.21
C GLN A 141 -11.14 -45.66 20.09
N SER A 142 -10.53 -46.78 19.71
CA SER A 142 -9.78 -46.96 18.47
C SER A 142 -10.74 -47.06 17.28
N SER A 143 -10.73 -46.06 16.40
CA SER A 143 -10.96 -46.16 14.93
C SER A 143 -11.18 -44.80 14.25
N SER A 144 -11.37 -43.70 14.99
CA SER A 144 -11.56 -42.34 14.44
C SER A 144 -10.31 -41.45 14.46
N ASP A 145 -9.24 -41.87 15.14
CA ASP A 145 -8.02 -41.06 15.31
C ASP A 145 -7.27 -40.83 14.00
N SER A 146 -7.27 -41.83 13.10
CA SER A 146 -6.52 -41.74 11.84
C SER A 146 -7.08 -40.69 10.89
N ASP A 147 -8.40 -40.56 10.78
CA ASP A 147 -9.02 -39.52 9.94
C ASP A 147 -8.92 -38.13 10.57
N ALA A 148 -8.95 -38.04 11.91
CA ALA A 148 -8.76 -36.78 12.62
C ALA A 148 -7.32 -36.25 12.45
N ASP A 149 -6.33 -37.14 12.53
CA ASP A 149 -4.92 -36.83 12.29
C ASP A 149 -4.64 -36.47 10.83
N VAL A 150 -5.20 -37.20 9.86
CA VAL A 150 -5.07 -36.85 8.42
C VAL A 150 -5.69 -35.49 8.14
N ASN A 151 -6.84 -35.18 8.74
CA ASN A 151 -7.47 -33.87 8.61
C ASN A 151 -6.70 -32.76 9.36
N ALA A 152 -6.05 -33.07 10.49
CA ALA A 152 -5.18 -32.14 11.19
C ALA A 152 -3.93 -31.82 10.36
N VAL A 153 -3.28 -32.83 9.77
CA VAL A 153 -2.14 -32.68 8.85
C VAL A 153 -2.55 -31.88 7.61
N ARG A 154 -3.74 -32.12 7.03
CA ARG A 154 -4.29 -31.33 5.92
C ARG A 154 -4.46 -29.87 6.30
N ARG A 155 -5.06 -29.57 7.45
CA ARG A 155 -5.24 -28.19 7.95
C ARG A 155 -3.92 -27.49 8.21
N GLN A 156 -2.95 -28.18 8.82
CA GLN A 156 -1.62 -27.63 9.10
C GLN A 156 -0.85 -27.36 7.80
N THR A 157 -0.97 -28.25 6.81
CA THR A 157 -0.36 -28.08 5.48
C THR A 157 -0.96 -26.88 4.75
N LEU A 158 -2.29 -26.73 4.76
CA LEU A 158 -2.96 -25.56 4.17
C LEU A 158 -2.52 -24.25 4.86
N ALA A 159 -2.48 -24.23 6.20
CA ALA A 159 -2.05 -23.05 6.94
C ALA A 159 -0.60 -22.65 6.59
N ALA A 160 0.31 -23.62 6.50
CA ALA A 160 1.70 -23.37 6.10
C ALA A 160 1.82 -22.90 4.64
N LEU A 161 1.00 -23.42 3.72
CA LEU A 161 0.95 -22.97 2.33
C LEU A 161 0.49 -21.52 2.21
N TYR A 162 -0.60 -21.14 2.91
CA TYR A 162 -1.08 -19.76 2.93
C TYR A 162 -0.03 -18.78 3.48
N GLN A 163 0.65 -19.14 4.58
CA GLN A 163 1.73 -18.32 5.13
C GLN A 163 2.90 -18.15 4.15
N LYS A 164 3.27 -19.20 3.42
CA LYS A 164 4.33 -19.12 2.40
C LYS A 164 3.92 -18.30 1.19
N MET A 165 2.66 -18.39 0.75
CA MET A 165 2.13 -17.55 -0.32
C MET A 165 2.12 -16.07 0.08
N GLU A 166 1.74 -15.76 1.30
CA GLU A 166 1.76 -14.41 1.85
C GLU A 166 3.19 -13.86 1.95
N ALA A 167 4.14 -14.65 2.47
CA ALA A 167 5.55 -14.26 2.51
C ALA A 167 6.14 -14.02 1.12
N LEU A 168 5.81 -14.86 0.13
CA LEU A 168 6.23 -14.67 -1.26
C LEU A 168 5.63 -13.39 -1.85
N THR A 169 4.35 -13.12 -1.59
CA THR A 169 3.65 -11.92 -2.06
C THR A 169 4.22 -10.65 -1.43
N ASN A 170 4.49 -10.66 -0.13
CA ASN A 170 5.08 -9.52 0.59
C ASN A 170 6.56 -9.28 0.24
N SER A 171 7.26 -10.28 -0.29
CA SER A 171 8.63 -10.13 -0.77
C SER A 171 8.76 -9.55 -2.18
N LEU A 172 7.64 -9.36 -2.89
CA LEU A 172 7.62 -8.70 -4.19
C LEU A 172 7.65 -7.18 -4.02
N SER A 173 8.75 -6.55 -4.43
CA SER A 173 8.83 -5.09 -4.52
C SER A 173 8.24 -4.61 -5.85
N PRO A 174 7.60 -3.43 -5.93
CA PRO A 174 7.10 -2.83 -7.18
C PRO A 174 8.17 -2.62 -8.27
N THR A 175 9.45 -2.76 -7.91
CA THR A 175 10.62 -2.58 -8.77
C THR A 175 11.24 -3.88 -9.29
N ASP A 176 10.66 -5.04 -8.98
CA ASP A 176 11.18 -6.33 -9.43
C ASP A 176 10.95 -6.59 -10.93
N HIS A 177 11.96 -7.14 -11.61
CA HIS A 177 11.95 -7.50 -13.03
C HIS A 177 10.72 -8.34 -13.39
N SER A 178 10.10 -8.04 -14.55
CA SER A 178 8.87 -8.67 -15.07
C SER A 178 8.91 -10.20 -15.08
N GLU A 179 10.08 -10.81 -15.26
CA GLU A 179 10.27 -12.26 -15.23
C GLU A 179 10.05 -12.89 -13.84
N ARG A 180 10.41 -12.18 -12.76
CA ARG A 180 10.16 -12.65 -11.38
C ARG A 180 8.67 -12.62 -11.07
N LEU A 181 7.94 -11.59 -11.52
CA LEU A 181 6.50 -11.48 -11.35
C LEU A 181 5.74 -12.60 -12.07
N VAL A 182 6.13 -12.91 -13.32
CA VAL A 182 5.54 -14.02 -14.09
C VAL A 182 5.81 -15.37 -13.43
N SER A 183 7.00 -15.55 -12.88
CA SER A 183 7.39 -16.79 -12.18
C SER A 183 6.63 -16.98 -10.88
N VAL A 184 6.46 -15.93 -10.07
CA VAL A 184 5.66 -16.00 -8.84
C VAL A 184 4.18 -16.22 -9.16
N ALA A 185 3.62 -15.54 -10.17
CA ALA A 185 2.25 -15.77 -10.60
C ALA A 185 2.01 -17.22 -11.09
N ARG A 186 3.01 -17.85 -11.72
CA ARG A 186 2.93 -19.27 -12.11
C ARG A 186 2.95 -20.19 -10.88
N ALA A 187 3.87 -19.94 -9.95
CA ALA A 187 3.97 -20.72 -8.72
C ALA A 187 2.67 -20.64 -7.88
N VAL A 188 2.05 -19.46 -7.79
CA VAL A 188 0.76 -19.27 -7.10
C VAL A 188 -0.36 -20.08 -7.76
N ARG A 189 -0.40 -20.17 -9.10
CA ARG A 189 -1.39 -20.99 -9.81
C ARG A 189 -1.19 -22.49 -9.55
N GLU A 190 0.06 -22.97 -9.60
CA GLU A 190 0.37 -24.38 -9.33
C GLU A 190 0.02 -24.79 -7.89
N ILE A 191 0.26 -23.91 -6.92
CA ILE A 191 -0.14 -24.13 -5.52
C ILE A 191 -1.67 -24.14 -5.39
N ALA A 192 -2.39 -23.28 -6.11
CA ALA A 192 -3.86 -23.25 -6.10
C ALA A 192 -4.46 -24.53 -6.68
N GLU A 193 -3.89 -25.05 -7.77
CA GLU A 193 -4.29 -26.33 -8.38
C GLU A 193 -4.01 -27.51 -7.44
N ALA A 194 -2.84 -27.56 -6.82
CA ALA A 194 -2.49 -28.58 -5.82
C ALA A 194 -3.44 -28.55 -4.60
N THR A 195 -3.87 -27.34 -4.20
CA THR A 195 -4.82 -27.15 -3.09
C THR A 195 -6.23 -27.64 -3.45
N GLN A 196 -6.66 -27.50 -4.71
CA GLN A 196 -7.94 -28.04 -5.19
C GLN A 196 -7.97 -29.57 -5.17
N LEU A 197 -6.85 -30.22 -5.51
CA LEU A 197 -6.71 -31.68 -5.45
C LEU A 197 -6.76 -32.22 -4.01
N LEU A 198 -6.24 -31.47 -3.04
CA LEU A 198 -6.31 -31.83 -1.61
C LEU A 198 -7.68 -31.63 -0.97
N LYS A 199 -8.61 -30.96 -1.67
CA LYS A 199 -9.97 -30.64 -1.20
C LYS A 199 -11.01 -31.69 -1.64
N GLN A 200 -10.67 -32.54 -2.62
CA GLN A 200 -11.43 -33.74 -3.00
C GLN A 200 -11.08 -34.91 -2.08
#